data_AF-A0A2J4YMS0-F1
#
_entry.id   AF-A0A2J4YMS0-F1
#
_cell.length_a   1.000
_cell.length_b   1.000
_cell.length_c   1.000
_cell.angle_alpha   90.00
_cell.angle_beta   90.00
_cell.angle_gamma   90.00
#
_symmetry.space_group_name_H-M   'P 1'
#
loop_
_entity.id
_entity.type
_entity.pdbx_description
1 polymer ?
#
loop_
_entity_poly.entity_id
_entity_poly.type
_entity_poly.pdbx_seq_one_letter_code
_entity_poly.pdbx_strand_id
1 'polypeptide(L)'
;MKTQKYNHITRVLVAVGLFSMVIPALGAQVPPGTALAEKQELVRNNGSEPSSLDPHKVESDVENNIISDLFEGLVSVSPTGEIEPRLAEKWENKDNTVWTFHLRPGVTWSDGTAITAQDIVWSWQRLVSPLTASPYASYPGNMHIVNGAEIAQGQKAPETLGVKAIDDATLEVTLTQPNAAFLAMLAHPSLVPLDKVLISRYGDKWTKPEHIVTSGPYKLSQWVVNERIVAERNPRYWDNAHTVINKVTYLPISSETADVNRYKAGEIDIVYTVPINQFAQLKKTMGDQLDV
;
A
#
# COMPACT_ATOMS: atom_id res chain seq x y z
N MET A 1 8.23 65.79 -30.39
CA MET A 1 9.00 65.20 -31.52
C MET A 1 10.10 64.33 -30.90
N LYS A 2 10.19 63.01 -31.06
CA LYS A 2 9.69 62.08 -32.07
C LYS A 2 9.59 60.65 -31.48
N THR A 3 8.43 60.04 -31.71
CA THR A 3 8.15 58.63 -32.07
C THR A 3 8.56 57.45 -31.18
N GLN A 4 7.52 56.84 -30.59
CA GLN A 4 7.35 55.39 -30.38
C GLN A 4 7.89 54.55 -31.54
N LYS A 5 8.53 53.42 -31.21
CA LYS A 5 8.61 52.24 -32.09
C LYS A 5 8.03 51.03 -31.35
N TYR A 6 6.88 50.57 -31.83
CA TYR A 6 6.35 49.24 -31.56
C TYR A 6 7.21 48.22 -32.33
N ASN A 7 7.66 47.17 -31.65
CA ASN A 7 8.16 45.97 -32.33
C ASN A 7 7.13 44.85 -32.16
N HIS A 8 6.69 44.35 -33.29
CA HIS A 8 5.77 43.24 -33.44
C HIS A 8 6.43 41.89 -33.08
N ILE A 9 5.70 41.12 -32.27
CA ILE A 9 5.39 39.69 -32.45
C ILE A 9 6.56 38.74 -32.77
N THR A 10 6.86 37.85 -31.82
CA THR A 10 6.96 36.41 -32.12
C THR A 10 6.36 35.64 -30.95
N ARG A 11 5.11 35.20 -31.12
CA ARG A 11 4.46 34.23 -30.22
C ARG A 11 5.13 32.87 -30.46
N VAL A 12 6.00 32.44 -29.56
CA VAL A 12 6.44 31.04 -29.52
C VAL A 12 5.38 30.27 -28.75
N LEU A 13 4.51 29.59 -29.48
CA LEU A 13 3.69 28.49 -28.96
C LEU A 13 4.65 27.37 -28.55
N VAL A 14 4.98 27.29 -27.27
CA VAL A 14 5.54 26.06 -26.69
C VAL A 14 4.37 25.12 -26.51
N ALA A 15 4.14 24.25 -27.49
CA ALA A 15 3.32 23.07 -27.31
C ALA A 15 4.07 22.14 -26.34
N VAL A 16 3.71 22.19 -25.06
CA VAL A 16 4.11 21.18 -24.08
C VAL A 16 3.35 19.91 -24.46
N GLY A 17 4.00 19.03 -25.22
CA GLY A 17 3.53 17.68 -25.42
C GLY A 17 3.57 16.96 -24.08
N LEU A 18 2.41 16.81 -23.44
CA LEU A 18 2.20 15.87 -22.35
C LEU A 18 2.34 14.45 -22.90
N PHE A 19 3.58 13.97 -22.99
CA PHE A 19 3.83 12.54 -23.11
C PHE A 19 3.51 11.92 -21.75
N SER A 20 2.29 11.41 -21.62
CA SER A 20 1.95 10.45 -20.57
C SER A 20 2.69 9.16 -20.89
N MET A 21 3.89 8.98 -20.34
CA MET A 21 4.47 7.65 -20.25
C MET A 21 3.59 6.83 -19.32
N VAL A 22 2.78 5.95 -19.91
CA VAL A 22 2.12 4.87 -19.18
C VAL A 22 3.22 3.87 -18.83
N ILE A 23 3.81 4.02 -17.64
CA ILE A 23 4.67 2.98 -17.08
C ILE A 23 3.72 1.88 -16.60
N PRO A 24 3.73 0.67 -17.21
CA PRO A 24 2.94 -0.42 -16.68
C PRO A 24 3.42 -0.69 -15.26
N ALA A 25 2.51 -0.61 -14.30
CA ALA A 25 2.75 -1.11 -12.96
C ALA A 25 2.89 -2.63 -13.08
N LEU A 26 4.06 -3.14 -12.74
CA LEU A 26 4.40 -4.53 -12.95
C LEU A 26 4.51 -5.22 -11.60
N GLY A 27 3.69 -6.24 -11.38
CA GLY A 27 4.06 -7.38 -10.55
C GLY A 27 5.28 -8.10 -11.11
N ALA A 28 5.62 -9.27 -10.58
CA ALA A 28 6.84 -9.97 -10.95
C ALA A 28 6.92 -10.23 -12.48
N GLN A 29 7.91 -9.62 -13.14
CA GLN A 29 8.17 -9.86 -14.55
C GLN A 29 9.11 -11.05 -14.69
N VAL A 30 8.54 -12.26 -14.75
CA VAL A 30 9.32 -13.50 -14.89
C VAL A 30 10.02 -13.52 -16.25
N PRO A 31 11.36 -13.61 -16.33
CA PRO A 31 12.07 -13.67 -17.60
C PRO A 31 11.60 -14.85 -18.46
N PRO A 32 11.41 -14.66 -19.79
CA PRO A 32 11.02 -15.75 -20.68
C PRO A 32 11.97 -16.94 -20.56
N GLY A 33 11.41 -18.14 -20.39
CA GLY A 33 12.18 -19.39 -20.25
C GLY A 33 12.60 -19.74 -18.82
N THR A 34 12.29 -18.90 -17.82
CA THR A 34 12.47 -19.27 -16.41
C THR A 34 11.58 -20.45 -16.06
N ALA A 35 12.18 -21.58 -15.68
CA ALA A 35 11.45 -22.72 -15.17
C ALA A 35 10.99 -22.41 -13.72
N LEU A 36 9.68 -22.27 -13.54
CA LEU A 36 9.07 -22.10 -12.21
C LEU A 36 8.99 -23.45 -11.49
N ALA A 37 9.12 -23.42 -10.16
CA ALA A 37 8.88 -24.59 -9.32
C ALA A 37 7.43 -25.10 -9.49
N GLU A 38 7.20 -26.40 -9.28
CA GLU A 38 5.85 -26.99 -9.36
C GLU A 38 4.90 -26.37 -8.33
N LYS A 39 5.42 -26.09 -7.13
CA LYS A 39 4.69 -25.41 -6.05
C LYS A 39 5.19 -23.98 -5.90
N GLN A 40 4.27 -23.04 -6.01
CA GLN A 40 4.52 -21.62 -5.77
C GLN A 40 4.01 -21.25 -4.38
N GLU A 41 4.66 -21.81 -3.36
CA GLU A 41 4.36 -21.54 -1.96
C GLU A 41 5.57 -20.87 -1.31
N LEU A 42 5.32 -19.90 -0.44
CA LEU A 42 6.33 -19.18 0.31
C LEU A 42 6.01 -19.27 1.81
N VAL A 43 7.00 -19.64 2.62
CA VAL A 43 6.94 -19.57 4.08
C VAL A 43 7.94 -18.53 4.55
N ARG A 44 7.46 -17.49 5.23
CA ARG A 44 8.30 -16.43 5.77
C ARG A 44 8.07 -16.24 7.26
N ASN A 45 9.14 -15.97 7.99
CA ASN A 45 8.98 -15.47 9.35
C ASN A 45 8.56 -13.99 9.31
N ASN A 46 7.78 -13.58 10.29
CA ASN A 46 7.28 -12.22 10.44
C ASN A 46 7.52 -11.66 11.85
N GLY A 47 8.40 -12.30 12.63
CA GLY A 47 8.86 -11.82 13.92
C GLY A 47 7.91 -12.12 15.07
N SER A 48 6.67 -11.63 15.03
CA SER A 48 5.71 -11.86 16.12
C SER A 48 4.27 -11.98 15.63
N GLU A 49 3.38 -12.34 16.55
CA GLU A 49 1.94 -12.33 16.32
C GLU A 49 1.49 -10.87 16.08
N PRO A 50 0.77 -10.58 14.97
CA PRO A 50 0.23 -9.24 14.74
C PRO A 50 -0.89 -8.94 15.73
N SER A 51 -0.94 -7.71 16.22
CA SER A 51 -2.00 -7.24 17.13
C SER A 51 -3.36 -7.13 16.44
N SER A 52 -3.37 -6.82 15.15
CA SER A 52 -4.55 -6.75 14.29
C SER A 52 -4.11 -6.85 12.81
N LEU A 53 -5.06 -7.07 11.91
CA LEU A 53 -4.87 -6.86 10.46
C LEU A 53 -5.69 -5.68 9.94
N ASP A 54 -6.21 -4.84 10.85
CA ASP A 54 -6.90 -3.59 10.51
C ASP A 54 -5.85 -2.49 10.32
N PRO A 55 -5.67 -1.93 9.11
CA PRO A 55 -4.63 -0.95 8.84
C PRO A 55 -4.72 0.35 9.65
N HIS A 56 -5.86 0.63 10.28
CA HIS A 56 -6.01 1.79 11.17
C HIS A 56 -5.86 1.45 12.65
N LYS A 57 -5.47 0.22 13.02
CA LYS A 57 -5.32 -0.23 14.42
C LYS A 57 -3.92 -0.72 14.77
N VAL A 58 -2.98 -0.59 13.85
CA VAL A 58 -1.62 -1.12 13.95
C VAL A 58 -0.59 -0.05 13.63
N GLU A 59 0.65 -0.23 14.09
CA GLU A 59 1.72 0.74 13.86
C GLU A 59 3.09 0.13 13.55
N SER A 60 3.23 -1.20 13.54
CA SER A 60 4.54 -1.85 13.40
C SER A 60 4.70 -2.55 12.05
N ASP A 61 5.96 -2.81 11.70
CA ASP A 61 6.32 -3.53 10.46
C ASP A 61 5.77 -4.95 10.44
N VAL A 62 5.58 -5.58 11.61
CA VAL A 62 4.98 -6.92 11.72
C VAL A 62 3.61 -6.95 11.06
N GLU A 63 2.74 -5.98 11.36
CA GLU A 63 1.41 -5.93 10.73
C GLU A 63 1.49 -5.42 9.30
N ASN A 64 2.30 -4.39 9.05
CA ASN A 64 2.43 -3.78 7.73
C ASN A 64 2.90 -4.78 6.65
N ASN A 65 3.81 -5.69 6.98
CA ASN A 65 4.28 -6.74 6.07
C ASN A 65 3.15 -7.62 5.54
N ILE A 66 2.18 -7.96 6.40
CA ILE A 66 1.02 -8.78 6.02
C ILE A 66 -0.02 -7.90 5.32
N ILE A 67 -0.28 -6.71 5.85
CA ILE A 67 -1.26 -5.78 5.29
C ILE A 67 -0.90 -5.37 3.86
N SER A 68 0.38 -5.15 3.54
CA SER A 68 0.82 -4.84 2.18
C SER A 68 0.57 -5.96 1.17
N ASP A 69 0.45 -7.21 1.61
CA ASP A 69 0.07 -8.35 0.76
C ASP A 69 -1.46 -8.47 0.61
N LEU A 70 -2.23 -7.99 1.60
CA LEU A 70 -3.69 -8.04 1.62
C LEU A 70 -4.35 -6.79 1.03
N PHE A 71 -3.74 -5.61 1.14
CA PHE A 71 -4.37 -4.37 0.73
C PHE A 71 -3.43 -3.57 -0.16
N GLU A 72 -4.01 -2.96 -1.19
CA GLU A 72 -3.28 -2.13 -2.12
C GLU A 72 -3.74 -0.68 -2.04
N GLY A 73 -2.78 0.25 -1.98
CA GLY A 73 -3.02 1.69 -1.97
C GLY A 73 -3.10 2.31 -3.37
N LEU A 74 -3.13 3.64 -3.42
CA LEU A 74 -3.16 4.39 -4.68
C LEU A 74 -1.89 4.19 -5.52
N VAL A 75 -0.74 4.14 -4.84
CA VAL A 75 0.60 4.02 -5.42
C VAL A 75 1.49 3.16 -4.53
N SER A 76 2.65 2.74 -5.03
CA SER A 76 3.73 2.18 -4.22
C SER A 76 5.04 2.92 -4.50
N VAL A 77 6.07 2.60 -3.72
CA VAL A 77 7.45 3.05 -3.95
C VAL A 77 8.28 1.82 -4.34
N SER A 78 8.96 1.88 -5.48
CA SER A 78 9.85 0.81 -5.94
C SER A 78 11.12 0.75 -5.08
N PRO A 79 11.92 -0.33 -5.16
CA PRO A 79 13.22 -0.40 -4.50
C PRO A 79 14.20 0.71 -4.90
N THR A 80 14.02 1.32 -6.08
CA THR A 80 14.82 2.47 -6.54
C THR A 80 14.28 3.82 -6.05
N GLY A 81 13.17 3.83 -5.30
CA GLY A 81 12.53 5.03 -4.77
C GLY A 81 11.54 5.69 -5.75
N GLU A 82 11.22 5.04 -6.87
CA GLU A 82 10.29 5.56 -7.86
C GLU A 82 8.83 5.32 -7.45
N ILE A 83 7.94 6.27 -7.78
CA ILE A 83 6.51 6.11 -7.51
C ILE A 83 5.90 5.25 -8.62
N GLU A 84 5.27 4.14 -8.23
CA GLU A 84 4.61 3.21 -9.14
C GLU A 84 3.09 3.30 -9.02
N PRO A 85 2.34 3.33 -10.14
CA PRO A 85 0.88 3.30 -10.12
C PRO A 85 0.35 2.00 -9.50
N ARG A 86 -0.63 2.08 -8.59
CA ARG A 86 -1.29 0.90 -8.01
C ARG A 86 -2.78 0.95 -8.27
N LEU A 87 -3.65 1.20 -7.29
CA LEU A 87 -5.08 1.39 -7.58
C LEU A 87 -5.33 2.61 -8.48
N ALA A 88 -4.52 3.67 -8.39
CA ALA A 88 -4.51 4.74 -9.36
C ALA A 88 -3.66 4.37 -10.57
N GLU A 89 -4.21 4.48 -11.78
CA GLU A 89 -3.45 4.28 -13.02
C GLU A 89 -2.62 5.51 -13.41
N LYS A 90 -3.07 6.70 -12.99
CA LYS A 90 -2.43 7.99 -13.26
C LYS A 90 -2.92 9.04 -12.27
N TRP A 91 -2.19 10.14 -12.20
CA TRP A 91 -2.58 11.31 -11.43
C TRP A 91 -2.02 12.58 -12.06
N GLU A 92 -2.61 13.70 -11.71
CA GLU A 92 -2.15 15.03 -12.03
C GLU A 92 -2.24 15.93 -10.80
N ASN A 93 -1.55 17.07 -10.85
CA ASN A 93 -1.70 18.07 -9.80
C ASN A 93 -1.78 19.49 -10.35
N LYS A 94 -2.36 20.36 -9.53
CA LYS A 94 -2.31 21.81 -9.67
C LYS A 94 -1.55 22.39 -8.49
N ASP A 95 -0.49 23.14 -8.80
CA ASP A 95 0.35 23.87 -7.83
C ASP A 95 0.95 22.97 -6.71
N ASN A 96 1.05 21.66 -6.93
CA ASN A 96 1.42 20.64 -5.93
C ASN A 96 0.54 20.62 -4.66
N THR A 97 -0.64 21.24 -4.70
CA THR A 97 -1.58 21.31 -3.56
C THR A 97 -2.91 20.66 -3.85
N VAL A 98 -3.34 20.55 -5.10
CA VAL A 98 -4.54 19.80 -5.48
C VAL A 98 -4.11 18.65 -6.36
N TRP A 99 -4.32 17.42 -5.89
CA TRP A 99 -3.96 16.19 -6.58
C TRP A 99 -5.21 15.44 -7.01
N THR A 100 -5.27 15.03 -8.28
CA THR A 100 -6.36 14.23 -8.82
C THR A 100 -5.82 12.87 -9.21
N PHE A 101 -6.39 11.81 -8.66
CA PHE A 101 -6.03 10.42 -8.94
C PHE A 101 -7.16 9.76 -9.73
N HIS A 102 -6.81 9.05 -10.79
CA HIS A 102 -7.74 8.26 -11.59
C HIS A 102 -7.52 6.78 -11.28
N LEU A 103 -8.55 6.14 -10.74
CA LEU A 103 -8.54 4.72 -10.42
C LEU A 103 -8.56 3.88 -11.70
N ARG A 104 -7.89 2.72 -11.65
CA ARG A 104 -7.94 1.73 -12.72
C ARG A 104 -9.38 1.27 -12.98
N PRO A 105 -9.77 1.07 -14.25
CA PRO A 105 -11.08 0.50 -14.54
C PRO A 105 -11.18 -0.94 -14.03
N GLY A 106 -12.29 -1.27 -13.38
CA GLY A 106 -12.61 -2.66 -13.00
C GLY A 106 -11.82 -3.20 -11.80
N VAL A 107 -11.22 -2.34 -10.97
CA VAL A 107 -10.65 -2.78 -9.69
C VAL A 107 -11.75 -3.28 -8.76
N THR A 108 -11.52 -4.44 -8.15
CA THR A 108 -12.48 -5.08 -7.24
C THR A 108 -11.80 -5.58 -5.99
N TRP A 109 -12.57 -5.64 -4.91
CA TRP A 109 -12.24 -6.42 -3.72
C TRP A 109 -12.20 -7.92 -4.05
N SER A 110 -11.63 -8.71 -3.14
CA SER A 110 -11.53 -10.17 -3.26
C SER A 110 -12.88 -10.89 -3.42
N ASP A 111 -13.99 -10.26 -3.00
CA ASP A 111 -15.35 -10.80 -3.17
C ASP A 111 -15.99 -10.41 -4.52
N GLY A 112 -15.36 -9.50 -5.28
CA GLY A 112 -15.81 -9.02 -6.59
C GLY A 112 -16.62 -7.74 -6.55
N THR A 113 -16.86 -7.15 -5.38
CA THR A 113 -17.43 -5.79 -5.30
C THR A 113 -16.43 -4.76 -5.82
N ALA A 114 -16.91 -3.70 -6.45
CA ALA A 114 -16.05 -2.66 -7.03
C ALA A 114 -15.36 -1.84 -5.93
N ILE A 115 -14.09 -1.49 -6.15
CA ILE A 115 -13.39 -0.48 -5.34
C ILE A 115 -13.64 0.88 -5.98
N THR A 116 -14.06 1.85 -5.18
CA THR A 116 -14.43 3.19 -5.64
C THR A 116 -13.65 4.28 -4.91
N ALA A 117 -13.64 5.50 -5.46
CA ALA A 117 -13.03 6.66 -4.80
C ALA A 117 -13.71 6.96 -3.44
N GLN A 118 -14.99 6.62 -3.28
CA GLN A 118 -15.73 6.77 -2.04
C GLN A 118 -15.22 5.85 -0.93
N ASP A 119 -14.72 4.65 -1.27
CA ASP A 119 -14.09 3.75 -0.30
C ASP A 119 -12.81 4.38 0.26
N ILE A 120 -12.02 5.03 -0.60
CA ILE A 120 -10.78 5.72 -0.21
C ILE A 120 -11.11 6.93 0.67
N VAL A 121 -12.08 7.76 0.27
CA VAL A 121 -12.56 8.90 1.07
C VAL A 121 -12.97 8.42 2.46
N TRP A 122 -13.83 7.41 2.53
CA TRP A 122 -14.32 6.89 3.80
C TRP A 122 -13.18 6.31 4.66
N SER A 123 -12.24 5.61 4.05
CA SER A 123 -11.09 5.01 4.74
C SER A 123 -10.21 6.08 5.36
N TRP A 124 -9.87 7.12 4.62
CA TRP A 124 -9.02 8.19 5.15
C TRP A 124 -9.74 9.02 6.22
N GLN A 125 -11.06 9.22 6.08
CA GLN A 125 -11.89 9.81 7.13
C GLN A 125 -11.91 8.94 8.40
N ARG A 126 -12.02 7.62 8.24
CA ARG A 126 -11.91 6.67 9.36
C ARG A 126 -10.52 6.76 10.01
N LEU A 127 -9.44 6.82 9.24
CA LEU A 127 -8.06 6.91 9.75
C LEU A 127 -7.90 8.12 10.68
N VAL A 128 -8.30 9.32 10.25
CA VAL A 128 -8.13 10.55 11.03
C VAL A 128 -9.13 10.68 12.18
N SER A 129 -10.24 9.94 12.15
CA SER A 129 -11.29 10.06 13.15
C SER A 129 -10.79 9.66 14.55
N PRO A 130 -10.96 10.53 15.57
CA PRO A 130 -10.60 10.19 16.95
C PRO A 130 -11.33 8.96 17.48
N LEU A 131 -12.52 8.64 16.93
CA LEU A 131 -13.28 7.44 17.30
C LEU A 131 -12.58 6.14 16.89
N THR A 132 -11.77 6.19 15.84
CA THR A 132 -10.97 5.03 15.41
C THR A 132 -9.78 4.84 16.34
N ALA A 133 -9.29 5.89 17.01
CA ALA A 133 -8.10 5.84 17.85
C ALA A 133 -6.90 5.20 17.11
N SER A 134 -6.70 5.58 15.84
CA SER A 134 -5.60 5.05 15.04
C SER A 134 -4.26 5.61 15.53
N PRO A 135 -3.22 4.77 15.69
CA PRO A 135 -1.87 5.27 15.98
C PRO A 135 -1.34 6.18 14.86
N TYR A 136 -1.84 6.01 13.63
CA TYR A 136 -1.52 6.83 12.46
C TYR A 136 -2.55 7.94 12.18
N ALA A 137 -3.41 8.31 13.13
CA ALA A 137 -4.42 9.35 12.90
C ALA A 137 -3.82 10.72 12.48
N SER A 138 -2.60 11.03 12.92
CA SER A 138 -1.87 12.25 12.55
C SER A 138 -1.29 12.22 11.14
N TYR A 139 -1.22 11.05 10.49
CA TYR A 139 -0.51 10.85 9.22
C TYR A 139 -1.06 11.74 8.09
N PRO A 140 -2.39 11.84 7.85
CA PRO A 140 -2.94 12.78 6.87
C PRO A 140 -2.66 14.25 7.20
N GLY A 141 -2.57 14.62 8.48
CA GLY A 141 -2.14 15.95 8.91
C GLY A 141 -0.68 16.24 8.57
N ASN A 142 0.20 15.27 8.79
CA ASN A 142 1.63 15.35 8.42
C ASN A 142 1.83 15.41 6.90
N MET A 143 0.90 14.85 6.11
CA MET A 143 0.87 15.01 4.66
C MET A 143 0.42 16.40 4.20
N HIS A 144 -0.04 17.24 5.12
CA HIS A 144 -0.69 18.53 4.88
C HIS A 144 -2.07 18.44 4.21
N ILE A 145 -2.78 17.31 4.31
CA ILE A 145 -4.16 17.23 3.82
C ILE A 145 -5.02 18.22 4.62
N VAL A 146 -5.84 19.01 3.91
CA VAL A 146 -6.72 20.02 4.52
C VAL A 146 -7.54 19.38 5.65
N ASN A 147 -7.55 20.04 6.81
CA ASN A 147 -8.20 19.62 8.05
C ASN A 147 -7.66 18.35 8.72
N GLY A 148 -6.65 17.66 8.16
CA GLY A 148 -6.15 16.39 8.71
C GLY A 148 -5.63 16.51 10.15
N ALA A 149 -4.88 17.57 10.45
CA ALA A 149 -4.34 17.80 11.80
C ALA A 149 -5.45 18.16 12.80
N GLU A 150 -6.38 19.04 12.42
CA GLU A 150 -7.48 19.47 13.26
C GLU A 150 -8.46 18.34 13.56
N ILE A 151 -8.74 17.46 12.59
CA ILE A 151 -9.59 16.28 12.81
C ILE A 151 -8.93 15.30 13.77
N ALA A 152 -7.65 14.99 13.60
CA ALA A 152 -6.91 14.10 14.49
C ALA A 152 -6.88 14.61 15.94
N GLN A 153 -6.96 15.92 16.13
CA GLN A 153 -7.07 16.58 17.45
C GLN A 153 -8.52 16.71 17.96
N GLY A 154 -9.51 16.20 17.23
CA GLY A 154 -10.93 16.27 17.58
C GLY A 154 -11.55 17.67 17.42
N GLN A 155 -10.91 18.58 16.68
CA GLN A 155 -11.36 19.96 16.49
C GLN A 155 -12.30 20.13 15.29
N LYS A 156 -12.27 19.19 14.33
CA LYS A 156 -13.13 19.18 13.16
C LYS A 156 -13.71 17.78 12.91
N ALA A 157 -14.84 17.73 12.21
CA ALA A 157 -15.50 16.47 11.87
C ALA A 157 -14.72 15.74 10.74
N PRO A 158 -14.60 14.40 10.78
CA PRO A 158 -13.88 13.62 9.77
C PRO A 158 -14.33 13.89 8.33
N GLU A 159 -15.62 14.15 8.12
CA GLU A 159 -16.22 14.40 6.81
C GLU A 159 -15.68 15.68 6.14
N THR A 160 -15.01 16.55 6.92
CA THR A 160 -14.39 17.78 6.42
C THR A 160 -12.96 17.57 5.91
N LEU A 161 -12.42 16.36 5.99
CA LEU A 161 -11.08 16.05 5.48
C LEU A 161 -10.97 16.46 4.00
N GLY A 162 -9.84 17.01 3.59
CA GLY A 162 -9.56 17.50 2.24
C GLY A 162 -9.43 16.41 1.17
N VAL A 163 -10.36 15.46 1.13
CA VAL A 163 -10.37 14.29 0.26
C VAL A 163 -11.81 14.10 -0.20
N LYS A 164 -12.04 14.05 -1.51
CA LYS A 164 -13.39 13.84 -2.07
C LYS A 164 -13.33 12.93 -3.30
N ALA A 165 -14.38 12.17 -3.48
CA ALA A 165 -14.67 11.48 -4.73
C ALA A 165 -15.37 12.48 -5.67
N ILE A 166 -14.79 12.76 -6.83
CA ILE A 166 -15.46 13.53 -7.89
C ILE A 166 -16.52 12.65 -8.58
N ASP A 167 -16.17 11.38 -8.78
CA ASP A 167 -17.01 10.28 -9.21
C ASP A 167 -16.42 8.97 -8.68
N ASP A 168 -16.97 7.82 -9.08
CA ASP A 168 -16.57 6.50 -8.57
C ASP A 168 -15.11 6.14 -8.87
N ALA A 169 -14.49 6.74 -9.89
CA ALA A 169 -13.13 6.44 -10.33
C ALA A 169 -12.16 7.62 -10.18
N THR A 170 -12.61 8.77 -9.65
CA THR A 170 -11.79 9.98 -9.57
C THR A 170 -11.74 10.50 -8.13
N LEU A 171 -10.54 10.51 -7.54
CA LEU A 171 -10.28 11.03 -6.20
C LEU A 171 -9.54 12.36 -6.29
N GLU A 172 -10.01 13.40 -5.60
CA GLU A 172 -9.28 14.66 -5.41
C GLU A 172 -8.81 14.76 -3.95
N VAL A 173 -7.52 15.10 -3.77
CA VAL A 173 -6.90 15.37 -2.48
C VAL A 173 -6.35 16.79 -2.47
N THR A 174 -6.75 17.58 -1.47
CA THR A 174 -6.33 18.97 -1.31
C THR A 174 -5.42 19.11 -0.09
N LEU A 175 -4.26 19.72 -0.32
CA LEU A 175 -3.24 20.02 0.68
C LEU A 175 -3.26 21.51 1.04
N THR A 176 -2.89 21.83 2.28
CA THR A 176 -2.74 23.22 2.74
C THR A 176 -1.49 23.89 2.17
N GLN A 177 -0.49 23.09 1.78
CA GLN A 177 0.75 23.52 1.17
C GLN A 177 1.40 22.39 0.35
N PRO A 178 2.29 22.70 -0.61
CA PRO A 178 3.03 21.68 -1.34
C PRO A 178 3.82 20.75 -0.40
N ASN A 179 3.78 19.46 -0.68
CA ASN A 179 4.57 18.45 0.03
C ASN A 179 5.29 17.55 -0.98
N ALA A 180 6.62 17.67 -1.06
CA ALA A 180 7.43 16.92 -2.01
C ALA A 180 7.38 15.40 -1.78
N ALA A 181 7.12 14.95 -0.55
CA ALA A 181 7.02 13.55 -0.19
C ALA A 181 5.60 12.98 -0.35
N PHE A 182 4.60 13.80 -0.74
CA PHE A 182 3.18 13.41 -0.72
C PHE A 182 2.92 12.07 -1.42
N LEU A 183 3.40 11.89 -2.65
CA LEU A 183 3.21 10.65 -3.40
C LEU A 183 3.87 9.44 -2.72
N ALA A 184 5.08 9.60 -2.17
CA ALA A 184 5.76 8.52 -1.46
C ALA A 184 5.01 8.15 -0.16
N MET A 185 4.46 9.14 0.54
CA MET A 185 3.67 8.91 1.75
C MET A 185 2.38 8.14 1.46
N LEU A 186 1.79 8.26 0.27
CA LEU A 186 0.60 7.50 -0.14
C LEU A 186 0.82 5.99 -0.21
N ALA A 187 2.08 5.52 -0.28
CA ALA A 187 2.41 4.10 -0.26
C ALA A 187 2.27 3.47 1.14
N HIS A 188 2.03 4.26 2.18
CA HIS A 188 1.93 3.75 3.54
C HIS A 188 0.64 2.93 3.75
N PRO A 189 0.70 1.76 4.41
CA PRO A 189 -0.45 0.87 4.59
C PRO A 189 -1.67 1.50 5.29
N SER A 190 -1.48 2.53 6.11
CA SER A 190 -2.60 3.24 6.75
C SER A 190 -3.52 3.97 5.74
N LEU A 191 -3.10 4.15 4.49
CA LEU A 191 -3.85 4.88 3.45
C LEU A 191 -4.51 3.96 2.42
N VAL A 192 -4.49 2.65 2.62
CA VAL A 192 -5.23 1.71 1.77
C VAL A 192 -6.74 1.93 1.91
N PRO A 193 -7.55 1.71 0.85
CA PRO A 193 -8.98 1.66 1.01
C PRO A 193 -9.38 0.46 1.88
N LEU A 194 -10.52 0.58 2.53
CA LEU A 194 -11.19 -0.44 3.33
C LEU A 194 -12.69 -0.47 2.99
N ASP A 195 -13.31 -1.65 3.09
CA ASP A 195 -14.75 -1.81 2.84
C ASP A 195 -15.58 -1.31 4.04
N LYS A 196 -16.29 -0.19 3.82
CA LYS A 196 -17.20 0.41 4.81
C LYS A 196 -18.32 -0.52 5.24
N VAL A 197 -18.95 -1.21 4.29
CA VAL A 197 -20.12 -2.07 4.53
C VAL A 197 -19.71 -3.22 5.44
N LEU A 198 -18.56 -3.81 5.15
CA LEU A 198 -18.00 -4.93 5.88
C LEU A 198 -17.58 -4.53 7.29
N ILE A 199 -16.85 -3.43 7.45
CA ILE A 199 -16.45 -2.92 8.76
C ILE A 199 -17.68 -2.54 9.59
N SER A 200 -18.68 -1.90 8.98
CA SER A 200 -19.92 -1.55 9.68
C SER A 200 -20.70 -2.78 10.14
N ARG A 201 -20.64 -3.88 9.39
CA ARG A 201 -21.34 -5.13 9.70
C ARG A 201 -20.65 -5.93 10.81
N TYR A 202 -19.33 -6.04 10.76
CA TYR A 202 -18.58 -6.97 11.62
C TYR A 202 -17.82 -6.28 12.76
N GLY A 203 -17.72 -4.94 12.76
CA GLY A 203 -16.97 -4.18 13.76
C GLY A 203 -15.54 -4.69 13.86
N ASP A 204 -15.02 -4.86 15.08
CA ASP A 204 -13.64 -5.33 15.31
C ASP A 204 -13.34 -6.74 14.77
N LYS A 205 -14.36 -7.52 14.41
CA LYS A 205 -14.18 -8.87 13.84
C LYS A 205 -14.02 -8.87 12.32
N TRP A 206 -14.06 -7.71 11.67
CA TRP A 206 -14.02 -7.59 10.22
C TRP A 206 -12.75 -8.21 9.59
N THR A 207 -11.65 -8.26 10.34
CA THR A 207 -10.36 -8.81 9.91
C THR A 207 -10.25 -10.33 10.01
N LYS A 208 -11.29 -11.01 10.51
CA LYS A 208 -11.28 -12.48 10.59
C LYS A 208 -11.30 -13.11 9.18
N PRO A 209 -10.68 -14.29 8.98
CA PRO A 209 -10.65 -14.95 7.66
C PRO A 209 -12.03 -15.14 7.01
N GLU A 210 -13.07 -15.40 7.80
CA GLU A 210 -14.45 -15.57 7.32
C GLU A 210 -15.17 -14.25 6.95
N HIS A 211 -14.55 -13.10 7.21
CA HIS A 211 -15.18 -11.78 7.06
C HIS A 211 -14.38 -10.85 6.17
N ILE A 212 -13.06 -10.86 6.24
CA ILE A 212 -12.20 -9.88 5.58
C ILE A 212 -12.33 -9.95 4.06
N VAL A 213 -12.36 -8.77 3.43
CA VAL A 213 -12.17 -8.61 1.99
C VAL A 213 -10.94 -7.76 1.74
N THR A 214 -10.18 -8.15 0.72
CA THR A 214 -8.84 -7.63 0.47
C THR A 214 -8.77 -7.00 -0.93
N SER A 215 -7.97 -5.96 -1.11
CA SER A 215 -7.76 -5.29 -2.41
C SER A 215 -6.46 -5.68 -3.09
N GLY A 216 -5.55 -6.32 -2.34
CA GLY A 216 -4.21 -6.70 -2.78
C GLY A 216 -4.12 -8.06 -3.48
N PRO A 217 -2.89 -8.51 -3.78
CA PRO A 217 -2.60 -9.75 -4.49
C PRO A 217 -2.98 -11.02 -3.71
N TYR A 218 -3.21 -10.92 -2.41
CA TYR A 218 -3.61 -12.05 -1.58
C TYR A 218 -4.90 -11.77 -0.78
N LYS A 219 -5.55 -12.85 -0.38
CA LYS A 219 -6.69 -12.89 0.54
C LYS A 219 -6.33 -13.75 1.74
N LEU A 220 -6.81 -13.37 2.91
CA LEU A 220 -6.58 -14.13 4.14
C LEU A 220 -7.39 -15.44 4.07
N SER A 221 -6.71 -16.57 4.24
CA SER A 221 -7.34 -17.90 4.25
C SER A 221 -7.41 -18.50 5.66
N GLN A 222 -6.40 -18.22 6.49
CA GLN A 222 -6.30 -18.77 7.84
C GLN A 222 -5.55 -17.80 8.75
N TRP A 223 -5.98 -17.74 10.01
CA TRP A 223 -5.23 -17.11 11.09
C TRP A 223 -5.36 -17.98 12.35
N VAL A 224 -4.27 -18.64 12.72
CA VAL A 224 -4.14 -19.38 13.98
C VAL A 224 -3.18 -18.61 14.87
N VAL A 225 -3.75 -17.98 15.90
CA VAL A 225 -3.04 -17.08 16.82
C VAL A 225 -1.83 -17.78 17.43
N ASN A 226 -0.67 -17.10 17.38
CA ASN A 226 0.64 -17.58 17.83
C ASN A 226 1.20 -18.79 17.06
N GLU A 227 0.59 -19.18 15.94
CA GLU A 227 1.07 -20.30 15.12
C GLU A 227 1.39 -19.86 13.69
N ARG A 228 0.38 -19.35 12.96
CA ARG A 228 0.55 -18.95 11.55
C ARG A 228 -0.59 -18.09 11.04
N ILE A 229 -0.26 -17.26 10.05
CA ILE A 229 -1.21 -16.64 9.13
C ILE A 229 -0.97 -17.21 7.73
N VAL A 230 -2.03 -17.52 7.00
CA VAL A 230 -1.94 -18.02 5.62
C VAL A 230 -2.75 -17.12 4.70
N ALA A 231 -2.09 -16.57 3.69
CA ALA A 231 -2.72 -15.82 2.62
C ALA A 231 -2.64 -16.60 1.31
N GLU A 232 -3.73 -16.62 0.56
CA GLU A 232 -3.82 -17.27 -0.75
C GLU A 232 -3.96 -16.21 -1.84
N ARG A 233 -3.48 -16.51 -3.04
CA ARG A 233 -3.58 -15.61 -4.18
C ARG A 233 -5.02 -15.18 -4.42
N ASN A 234 -5.21 -13.88 -4.61
CA ASN A 234 -6.48 -13.27 -4.94
C ASN A 234 -6.67 -13.25 -6.47
N PRO A 235 -7.50 -14.14 -7.04
CA PRO A 235 -7.68 -14.19 -8.50
C PRO A 235 -8.38 -12.95 -9.08
N ARG A 236 -8.95 -12.10 -8.22
CA ARG A 236 -9.62 -10.84 -8.61
C ARG A 236 -8.71 -9.62 -8.50
N TYR A 237 -7.48 -9.78 -8.02
CA TYR A 237 -6.51 -8.70 -7.99
C TYR A 237 -6.26 -8.20 -9.42
N TRP A 238 -6.23 -6.88 -9.60
CA TRP A 238 -6.18 -6.27 -10.93
C TRP A 238 -4.92 -6.67 -11.71
N ASP A 239 -3.80 -6.91 -11.01
CA ASP A 239 -2.55 -7.39 -11.58
C ASP A 239 -2.28 -8.87 -11.29
N ASN A 240 -3.33 -9.65 -11.06
CA ASN A 240 -3.22 -11.09 -10.78
C ASN A 240 -2.40 -11.82 -11.85
N ALA A 241 -2.39 -11.36 -13.10
CA ALA A 241 -1.58 -11.96 -14.17
C ALA A 241 -0.08 -12.03 -13.85
N HIS A 242 0.44 -11.10 -13.03
CA HIS A 242 1.85 -11.04 -12.64
C HIS A 242 2.11 -11.53 -11.20
N THR A 243 1.08 -12.00 -10.50
CA THR A 243 1.27 -12.71 -9.23
C THR A 243 1.78 -14.13 -9.51
N VAL A 244 2.91 -14.52 -8.92
CA VAL A 244 3.51 -15.84 -9.15
C VAL A 244 3.26 -16.78 -7.99
N ILE A 245 3.49 -16.30 -6.76
CA ILE A 245 3.26 -17.06 -5.53
C ILE A 245 1.75 -17.27 -5.33
N ASN A 246 1.36 -18.51 -5.12
CA ASN A 246 -0.04 -18.90 -4.92
C ASN A 246 -0.45 -18.86 -3.45
N LYS A 247 0.51 -18.99 -2.52
CA LYS A 247 0.26 -19.02 -1.08
C LYS A 247 1.47 -18.50 -0.31
N VAL A 248 1.21 -17.66 0.68
CA VAL A 248 2.19 -17.16 1.63
C VAL A 248 1.79 -17.58 3.04
N THR A 249 2.74 -18.14 3.79
CA THR A 249 2.58 -18.45 5.22
C THR A 249 3.48 -17.53 6.03
N TYR A 250 2.92 -16.80 6.99
CA TYR A 250 3.64 -15.92 7.91
C TYR A 250 3.71 -16.60 9.27
N LEU A 251 4.91 -16.76 9.80
CA LEU A 251 5.15 -17.35 11.12
C LEU A 251 5.47 -16.26 12.17
N PRO A 252 4.97 -16.37 13.41
CA PRO A 252 5.24 -15.40 14.47
C PRO A 252 6.44 -15.81 15.35
N ILE A 253 7.60 -16.10 14.75
CA ILE A 253 8.77 -16.61 15.49
C ILE A 253 9.65 -15.43 15.94
N SER A 254 9.63 -15.14 17.24
CA SER A 254 10.38 -14.01 17.82
C SER A 254 11.85 -14.32 18.11
N SER A 255 12.20 -15.60 18.22
CA SER A 255 13.60 -16.00 18.40
C SER A 255 14.31 -16.04 17.04
N GLU A 256 15.17 -15.05 16.78
CA GLU A 256 16.01 -14.99 15.56
C GLU A 256 16.85 -16.26 15.37
N THR A 257 17.31 -16.88 16.47
CA THR A 257 18.06 -18.15 16.39
C THR A 257 17.16 -19.31 15.97
N ALA A 258 15.92 -19.37 16.46
CA ALA A 258 14.97 -20.38 16.03
C ALA A 258 14.59 -20.19 14.55
N ASP A 259 14.37 -18.94 14.12
CA ASP A 259 14.09 -18.58 12.73
C ASP A 259 15.18 -19.09 11.77
N VAL A 260 16.44 -18.72 12.01
CA VAL A 260 17.58 -19.19 11.20
C VAL A 260 17.73 -20.71 11.22
N ASN A 261 17.46 -21.37 12.35
CA ASN A 261 17.54 -22.83 12.42
C ASN A 261 16.44 -23.52 11.58
N ARG A 262 15.23 -22.96 11.57
CA ARG A 262 14.12 -23.46 10.76
C ARG A 262 14.33 -23.18 9.28
N TYR A 263 14.92 -22.04 8.92
CA TYR A 263 15.40 -21.77 7.56
C TYR A 263 16.41 -22.82 7.10
N LYS A 264 17.45 -23.11 7.91
CA LYS A 264 18.44 -24.15 7.61
C LYS A 264 17.85 -25.55 7.51
N ALA A 265 16.74 -25.82 8.19
CA ALA A 265 16.00 -27.08 8.12
C ALA A 265 15.08 -27.17 6.89
N GLY A 266 14.94 -26.09 6.10
CA GLY A 266 14.04 -26.03 4.94
C GLY A 266 12.57 -25.83 5.31
N GLU A 267 12.27 -25.39 6.54
CA GLU A 267 10.91 -25.10 7.00
C GLU A 267 10.47 -23.66 6.69
N ILE A 268 11.42 -22.76 6.44
CA ILE A 268 11.21 -21.33 6.17
C ILE A 268 12.03 -20.95 4.95
N ASP A 269 11.47 -20.15 4.05
CA ASP A 269 12.12 -19.65 2.84
C ASP A 269 12.72 -18.25 3.03
N ILE A 270 12.14 -17.43 3.92
CA ILE A 270 12.63 -16.07 4.23
C ILE A 270 12.62 -15.86 5.74
N VAL A 271 13.79 -15.61 6.32
CA VAL A 271 13.95 -15.21 7.72
C VAL A 271 13.53 -13.75 7.92
N TYR A 272 13.08 -13.39 9.13
CA TYR A 272 12.68 -12.04 9.47
C TYR A 272 13.89 -11.14 9.81
N THR A 273 14.80 -11.66 10.63
CA THR A 273 15.99 -10.91 11.06
C THR A 273 17.14 -11.88 11.29
N VAL A 274 18.34 -11.50 10.84
CA VAL A 274 19.56 -12.29 11.02
C VAL A 274 20.25 -11.89 12.33
N PRO A 275 20.53 -12.84 13.24
CA PRO A 275 21.22 -12.54 14.50
C PRO A 275 22.59 -11.93 14.25
N ILE A 276 22.86 -10.77 14.85
CA ILE A 276 24.13 -10.04 14.68
C ILE A 276 25.34 -10.92 15.01
N ASN A 277 25.25 -11.72 16.08
CA ASN A 277 26.32 -12.63 16.51
C ASN A 277 26.57 -13.81 15.55
N GLN A 278 25.61 -14.12 14.67
CA GLN A 278 25.75 -15.16 13.65
C GLN A 278 26.05 -14.60 12.25
N PHE A 279 25.84 -13.30 12.02
CA PHE A 279 25.94 -12.67 10.71
C PHE A 279 27.24 -12.99 9.96
N ALA A 280 28.41 -12.82 10.61
CA ALA A 280 29.69 -13.10 9.97
C ALA A 280 29.85 -14.57 9.55
N GLN A 281 29.34 -15.49 10.36
CA GLN A 281 29.35 -16.92 10.05
C GLN A 281 28.36 -17.26 8.93
N LEU A 282 27.16 -16.70 8.98
CA LEU A 282 26.13 -16.91 7.95
C LEU A 282 26.58 -16.34 6.62
N LYS A 283 27.20 -15.16 6.59
CA LYS A 283 27.78 -14.58 5.36
C LYS A 283 28.80 -15.51 4.72
N LYS A 284 29.64 -16.16 5.52
CA LYS A 284 30.63 -17.13 5.02
C LYS A 284 30.02 -18.44 4.52
N THR A 285 28.92 -18.88 5.12
CA THR A 285 28.35 -20.22 4.88
C THR A 285 27.18 -20.21 3.90
N MET A 286 26.45 -19.12 3.80
CA MET A 286 25.23 -18.97 2.99
C MET A 286 25.44 -18.04 1.78
N GLY A 287 26.53 -17.25 1.77
CA GLY A 287 26.93 -16.44 0.62
C GLY A 287 25.80 -15.53 0.13
N ASP A 288 25.43 -15.71 -1.13
CA ASP A 288 24.42 -14.90 -1.83
C ASP A 288 22.98 -15.08 -1.29
N GLN A 289 22.74 -16.06 -0.41
CA GLN A 289 21.45 -16.19 0.29
C GLN A 289 21.28 -15.15 1.40
N LEU A 290 22.36 -14.49 1.82
CA LEU A 290 22.32 -13.43 2.80
C LEU A 290 22.30 -12.07 2.10
N ASP A 291 21.09 -11.57 1.87
CA ASP A 291 20.83 -10.23 1.33
C ASP A 291 20.13 -9.40 2.43
N VAL A 292 20.82 -8.37 2.94
CA VAL A 292 20.41 -7.56 4.11
C VAL A 292 20.59 -6.09 3.82
#